data_AF-A0A7I8DMG2-F1
#
_entry.id   AF-A0A7I8DMG2-F1
#
_cell.length_a   1.000
_cell.length_b   1.000
_cell.length_c   1.000
_cell.angle_alpha   90.00
_cell.angle_beta   90.00
_cell.angle_gamma   90.00
#
_symmetry.space_group_name_H-M   'P 1'
#
loop_
_entity.id
_entity.type
_entity.pdbx_description
1 polymer ?
#
loop_
_entity_poly.entity_id
_entity_poly.type
_entity_poly.pdbx_seq_one_letter_code
_entity_poly.pdbx_strand_id
1 'polypeptide(L)'
;MKDFIFITGTSGIGKSTLAKGLLEHYKTTCVEQWMVPDFFSRNGVEEMTGELEELTCWENQVAMLFCFNKLGYKNVIASDIDDLRTSDIPIVFKGYRFVTIKLICYDIHQLQNQMKNRPNNGLIDFELQQKLNDKIINRTPLVNEIELDVTGLSIDAVLKNH
;
A
#
# COMPACT_ATOMS: atom_id res chain seq x y z
N MET A 1 7.10 -17.45 -9.33
CA MET A 1 5.93 -16.88 -8.64
C MET A 1 6.35 -16.40 -7.26
N LYS A 2 5.85 -15.24 -6.85
CA LYS A 2 6.07 -14.71 -5.50
C LYS A 2 5.01 -15.27 -4.57
N ASP A 3 5.30 -15.26 -3.28
CA ASP A 3 4.35 -15.50 -2.22
C ASP A 3 3.49 -14.25 -2.01
N PHE A 4 4.13 -13.07 -1.98
CA PHE A 4 3.47 -11.77 -1.76
C PHE A 4 3.94 -10.69 -2.75
N ILE A 5 3.06 -9.75 -3.06
CA ILE A 5 3.36 -8.51 -3.78
C ILE A 5 2.85 -7.36 -2.92
N PHE A 6 3.75 -6.53 -2.41
CA PHE A 6 3.40 -5.34 -1.65
C PHE A 6 3.36 -4.12 -2.56
N ILE A 7 2.42 -3.21 -2.36
CA ILE A 7 2.33 -1.93 -3.07
C ILE A 7 2.35 -0.81 -2.04
N THR A 8 3.36 0.04 -2.12
CA THR A 8 3.59 1.17 -1.20
C THR A 8 3.66 2.48 -1.98
N GLY A 9 3.50 3.61 -1.30
CA GLY A 9 3.49 4.94 -1.93
C GLY A 9 2.53 5.89 -1.25
N THR A 10 2.65 7.18 -1.54
CA THR A 10 1.82 8.23 -0.91
C THR A 10 0.33 8.10 -1.28
N SER A 11 -0.53 8.83 -0.60
CA SER A 11 -1.96 8.86 -0.93
C SER A 11 -2.18 9.47 -2.32
N GLY A 12 -3.16 8.95 -3.06
CA GLY A 12 -3.50 9.41 -4.42
C GLY A 12 -2.66 8.80 -5.54
N ILE A 13 -1.47 8.25 -5.27
CA ILE A 13 -0.49 7.81 -6.29
C ILE A 13 -0.91 6.64 -7.20
N GLY A 14 -2.06 6.01 -6.93
CA GLY A 14 -2.59 4.91 -7.75
C GLY A 14 -2.36 3.49 -7.22
N LYS A 15 -2.06 3.32 -5.91
CA LYS A 15 -1.88 2.00 -5.28
C LYS A 15 -3.02 1.02 -5.58
N SER A 16 -4.27 1.40 -5.28
CA SER A 16 -5.45 0.53 -5.50
C SER A 16 -5.70 0.26 -6.98
N THR A 17 -5.35 1.18 -7.88
CA THR A 17 -5.45 0.97 -9.32
C THR A 17 -4.45 -0.10 -9.78
N LEU A 18 -3.19 0.00 -9.34
CA LEU A 18 -2.19 -1.04 -9.62
C LEU A 18 -2.61 -2.37 -8.99
N ALA A 19 -3.07 -2.37 -7.73
CA ALA A 19 -3.55 -3.57 -7.04
C ALA A 19 -4.65 -4.28 -7.84
N LYS A 20 -5.62 -3.53 -8.38
CA LYS A 20 -6.69 -4.07 -9.22
C LYS A 20 -6.15 -4.68 -10.52
N GLY A 21 -5.24 -4.00 -11.22
CA GLY A 21 -4.64 -4.53 -12.44
C GLY A 21 -3.83 -5.82 -12.18
N LEU A 22 -3.06 -5.86 -11.09
CA LEU A 22 -2.33 -7.06 -10.68
C LEU A 22 -3.28 -8.18 -10.25
N LEU A 23 -4.40 -7.86 -9.60
CA LEU A 23 -5.43 -8.82 -9.21
C LEU A 23 -6.04 -9.50 -10.44
N GLU A 24 -6.39 -8.73 -11.46
CA GLU A 24 -6.92 -9.23 -12.74
C GLU A 24 -5.88 -10.06 -13.51
N HIS A 25 -4.62 -9.60 -13.53
CA HIS A 25 -3.52 -10.28 -14.22
C HIS A 25 -3.17 -11.63 -13.58
N TYR A 26 -2.92 -11.65 -12.27
CA TYR A 26 -2.49 -12.85 -11.55
C TYR A 26 -3.64 -13.75 -11.11
N LYS A 27 -4.90 -13.27 -11.19
CA LYS A 27 -6.11 -13.97 -10.73
C LYS A 27 -5.93 -14.50 -9.30
N THR A 28 -5.51 -13.60 -8.41
CA THR A 28 -5.16 -13.90 -7.02
C THR A 28 -6.11 -13.19 -6.05
N THR A 29 -5.65 -12.86 -4.85
CA THR A 29 -6.37 -12.08 -3.85
C THR A 29 -5.59 -10.83 -3.46
N CYS A 30 -6.31 -9.78 -3.03
CA CYS A 30 -5.76 -8.51 -2.59
C CYS A 30 -6.26 -8.22 -1.17
N VAL A 31 -5.35 -7.86 -0.26
CA VAL A 31 -5.65 -7.47 1.11
C VAL A 31 -5.22 -6.03 1.32
N GLU A 32 -6.17 -5.13 1.50
CA GLU A 32 -5.92 -3.72 1.80
C GLU A 32 -6.23 -3.42 3.26
N GLN A 33 -5.54 -2.46 3.89
CA GLN A 33 -5.75 -2.16 5.32
C GLN A 33 -7.18 -1.72 5.64
N TRP A 34 -7.84 -0.97 4.74
CA TRP A 34 -9.23 -0.56 4.92
C TRP A 34 -10.23 -1.73 5.02
N MET A 35 -9.82 -2.96 4.65
CA MET A 35 -10.67 -4.15 4.81
C MET A 35 -10.79 -4.60 6.28
N VAL A 36 -9.93 -4.08 7.17
CA VAL A 36 -10.07 -4.31 8.61
C VAL A 36 -11.34 -3.58 9.08
N PRO A 37 -12.31 -4.27 9.73
CA PRO A 37 -13.55 -3.64 10.18
C PRO A 37 -13.31 -2.51 11.16
N ASP A 38 -14.24 -1.56 11.28
CA ASP A 38 -14.17 -0.53 12.32
C ASP A 38 -14.05 -1.16 13.72
N PHE A 39 -13.16 -0.61 14.54
CA PHE A 39 -12.92 -1.10 15.90
C PHE A 39 -12.74 0.04 16.90
N PHE A 40 -13.14 -0.24 18.14
CA PHE A 40 -12.86 0.61 19.30
C PHE A 40 -11.57 0.17 19.98
N SER A 41 -11.12 0.96 20.95
CA SER A 41 -10.07 0.62 21.90
C SER A 41 -10.28 -0.76 22.53
N ARG A 42 -9.21 -1.38 23.05
CA ARG A 42 -9.28 -2.75 23.62
C ARG A 42 -10.25 -2.88 24.80
N ASN A 43 -10.55 -1.77 25.50
CA ASN A 43 -11.54 -1.70 26.56
C ASN A 43 -12.94 -1.31 26.05
N GLY A 44 -13.11 -1.04 24.75
CA GLY A 44 -14.39 -0.74 24.10
C GLY A 44 -14.95 0.65 24.42
N VAL A 45 -14.10 1.60 24.85
CA VAL A 45 -14.56 2.90 25.35
C VAL A 45 -14.33 4.03 24.36
N GLU A 46 -13.21 4.02 23.66
CA GLU A 46 -12.76 5.13 22.82
C GLU A 46 -12.57 4.67 21.39
N GLU A 47 -12.78 5.56 20.43
CA GLU A 47 -12.37 5.30 19.05
C GLU A 47 -10.86 5.10 19.01
N MET A 48 -10.39 4.07 18.31
CA MET A 48 -8.96 3.85 18.18
C MET A 48 -8.41 4.82 17.13
N THR A 49 -7.36 5.56 17.49
CA THR A 49 -6.68 6.45 16.54
C THR A 49 -5.15 6.31 16.65
N GLY A 50 -4.44 6.69 15.60
CA GLY A 50 -2.98 6.84 15.60
C GLY A 50 -2.22 5.50 15.64
N GLU A 51 -1.12 5.43 16.40
CA GLU A 51 -0.19 4.29 16.37
C GLU A 51 -0.84 2.94 16.72
N LEU A 52 -1.82 2.93 17.61
CA LEU A 52 -2.48 1.69 18.02
C LEU A 52 -3.50 1.20 16.98
N GLU A 53 -4.19 2.12 16.32
CA GLU A 53 -5.05 1.83 15.17
C GLU A 53 -4.22 1.23 14.04
N GLU A 54 -3.13 1.92 13.69
CA GLU A 54 -2.20 1.52 12.65
C GLU A 54 -1.61 0.12 12.94
N LEU A 55 -1.09 -0.12 14.16
CA LEU A 55 -0.60 -1.44 14.58
C LEU A 55 -1.67 -2.54 14.45
N THR A 56 -2.91 -2.23 14.84
CA THR A 56 -4.02 -3.20 14.78
C THR A 56 -4.35 -3.54 13.33
N CYS A 57 -4.41 -2.55 12.45
CA CYS A 57 -4.63 -2.75 11.02
C CYS A 57 -3.51 -3.57 10.39
N TRP A 58 -2.24 -3.27 10.73
CA TRP A 58 -1.07 -3.99 10.26
C TRP A 58 -1.09 -5.48 10.65
N GLU A 59 -1.28 -5.78 11.93
CA GLU A 59 -1.31 -7.16 12.45
C GLU A 59 -2.45 -7.98 11.80
N ASN A 60 -3.63 -7.38 11.61
CA ASN A 60 -4.74 -8.03 10.91
C ASN A 60 -4.42 -8.30 9.44
N GLN A 61 -3.83 -7.32 8.75
CA GLN A 61 -3.41 -7.49 7.36
C GLN A 61 -2.39 -8.63 7.23
N VAL A 62 -1.36 -8.65 8.07
CA VAL A 62 -0.34 -9.72 8.11
C VAL A 62 -0.98 -11.09 8.36
N ALA A 63 -1.90 -11.19 9.31
CA ALA A 63 -2.62 -12.43 9.60
C ALA A 63 -3.41 -12.95 8.39
N MET A 64 -4.12 -12.06 7.69
CA MET A 64 -4.84 -12.40 6.45
C MET A 64 -3.89 -12.88 5.34
N LEU A 65 -2.77 -12.18 5.14
CA LEU A 65 -1.76 -12.55 4.14
C LEU A 65 -1.19 -13.95 4.41
N PHE A 66 -0.81 -14.26 5.65
CA PHE A 66 -0.31 -15.58 6.00
C PHE A 66 -1.39 -16.67 5.90
N CYS A 67 -2.65 -16.35 6.18
CA CYS A 67 -3.76 -17.27 5.98
C CYS A 67 -3.88 -17.68 4.49
N PHE A 68 -3.90 -16.71 3.58
CA PHE A 68 -3.93 -17.00 2.14
C PHE A 68 -2.71 -17.79 1.68
N ASN A 69 -1.51 -17.41 2.13
CA ASN A 69 -0.30 -18.14 1.76
C ASN A 69 -0.32 -19.60 2.25
N LYS A 70 -0.76 -19.83 3.49
CA LYS A 70 -0.93 -21.17 4.08
C LYS A 70 -1.91 -22.04 3.29
N LEU A 71 -2.97 -21.43 2.75
CA LEU A 71 -3.96 -22.09 1.88
C LEU A 71 -3.47 -22.30 0.43
N GLY A 72 -2.24 -21.89 0.11
CA GLY A 72 -1.61 -22.15 -1.18
C GLY A 72 -1.73 -21.02 -2.20
N TYR A 73 -2.37 -19.90 -1.85
CA TYR A 73 -2.44 -18.73 -2.73
C TYR A 73 -1.03 -18.13 -2.96
N LYS A 74 -0.77 -17.68 -4.19
CA LYS A 74 0.50 -17.07 -4.61
C LYS A 74 0.26 -15.69 -5.21
N ASN A 75 1.31 -14.88 -5.24
CA ASN A 75 1.26 -13.48 -5.64
C ASN A 75 0.18 -12.70 -4.86
N VAL A 76 -0.06 -13.04 -3.58
CA VAL A 76 -1.07 -12.38 -2.76
C VAL A 76 -0.71 -10.90 -2.66
N ILE A 77 -1.62 -10.03 -3.06
CA ILE A 77 -1.36 -8.58 -3.14
C ILE A 77 -1.68 -7.96 -1.78
N ALA A 78 -0.79 -7.09 -1.30
CA ALA A 78 -0.98 -6.28 -0.11
C ALA A 78 -0.78 -4.81 -0.49
N SER A 79 -1.77 -3.97 -0.20
CA SER A 79 -1.76 -2.54 -0.55
C SER A 79 -2.27 -1.73 0.64
N ASP A 80 -2.21 -0.40 0.50
CA ASP A 80 -2.66 0.56 1.50
C ASP A 80 -1.95 0.40 2.85
N ILE A 81 -0.67 0.05 2.80
CA ILE A 81 0.18 -0.08 3.99
C ILE A 81 0.69 1.31 4.38
N ASP A 82 0.53 1.67 5.65
CA ASP A 82 1.10 2.89 6.21
C ASP A 82 2.63 2.92 6.04
N ASP A 83 3.18 4.10 5.69
CA ASP A 83 4.61 4.30 5.52
C ASP A 83 5.43 3.84 6.74
N LEU A 84 4.87 3.97 7.95
CA LEU A 84 5.47 3.51 9.21
C LEU A 84 5.76 2.00 9.22
N ARG A 85 4.97 1.19 8.50
CA ARG A 85 5.11 -0.27 8.44
C ARG A 85 5.88 -0.79 7.25
N THR A 86 6.20 0.07 6.31
CA THR A 86 6.96 -0.37 5.12
C THR A 86 8.31 -0.98 5.50
N SER A 87 8.95 -0.49 6.56
CA SER A 87 10.19 -1.06 7.12
C SER A 87 10.02 -2.44 7.77
N ASP A 88 8.81 -2.78 8.20
CA ASP A 88 8.51 -4.05 8.86
C ASP A 88 8.38 -5.20 7.85
N ILE A 89 8.00 -4.91 6.59
CA ILE A 89 7.84 -5.89 5.52
C ILE A 89 9.04 -6.85 5.38
N PRO A 90 10.29 -6.39 5.18
CA PRO A 90 11.42 -7.31 5.03
C PRO A 90 11.75 -8.11 6.29
N ILE A 91 11.32 -7.65 7.47
CA ILE A 91 11.54 -8.32 8.75
C ILE A 91 10.48 -9.42 8.95
N VAL A 92 9.21 -9.06 8.82
CA VAL A 92 8.05 -9.95 9.02
C VAL A 92 8.01 -11.06 7.97
N PHE A 93 8.30 -10.73 6.71
CA PHE A 93 8.23 -11.68 5.59
C PHE A 93 9.59 -12.33 5.27
N LYS A 94 10.53 -12.31 6.22
CA LYS A 94 11.82 -13.02 6.08
C LYS A 94 11.59 -14.51 5.83
N GLY A 95 12.22 -15.04 4.78
CA GLY A 95 12.07 -16.44 4.36
C GLY A 95 10.95 -16.68 3.34
N TYR A 96 10.12 -15.67 3.05
CA TYR A 96 9.13 -15.71 1.97
C TYR A 96 9.68 -15.04 0.70
N ARG A 97 9.17 -15.45 -0.47
CA ARG A 97 9.51 -14.81 -1.74
C ARG A 97 8.56 -13.65 -1.98
N PHE A 98 8.99 -12.41 -1.76
CA PHE A 98 8.15 -11.25 -2.03
C PHE A 98 8.82 -10.24 -2.97
N VAL A 99 8.04 -9.23 -3.35
CA VAL A 99 8.50 -7.99 -3.95
C VAL A 99 7.66 -6.85 -3.38
N THR A 100 8.27 -5.71 -3.13
CA THR A 100 7.58 -4.47 -2.79
C THR A 100 7.69 -3.52 -3.97
N ILE A 101 6.56 -3.05 -4.50
CA ILE A 101 6.49 -2.05 -5.55
C ILE A 101 6.24 -0.71 -4.86
N LYS A 102 7.28 0.11 -4.80
CA LYS A 102 7.23 1.47 -4.25
C LYS A 102 6.89 2.43 -5.38
N LEU A 103 5.66 2.95 -5.36
CA LEU A 103 5.23 3.97 -6.30
C LEU A 103 5.85 5.31 -5.92
N ILE A 104 6.45 6.00 -6.89
CA ILE A 104 6.99 7.36 -6.73
C ILE A 104 6.41 8.29 -7.79
N CYS A 105 6.22 9.55 -7.44
CA CYS A 105 5.74 10.57 -8.36
C CYS A 105 6.46 11.90 -8.06
N TYR A 106 7.22 12.40 -9.03
CA TYR A 106 7.95 13.66 -8.90
C TYR A 106 7.08 14.89 -9.17
N ASP A 107 5.89 14.70 -9.74
CA ASP A 107 4.92 15.78 -9.97
C ASP A 107 3.85 15.81 -8.86
N ILE A 108 4.03 16.70 -7.89
CA ILE A 108 3.07 16.87 -6.80
C ILE A 108 1.68 17.33 -7.30
N HIS A 109 1.60 18.06 -8.42
CA HIS A 109 0.32 18.50 -8.95
C HIS A 109 -0.50 17.34 -9.49
N GLN A 110 0.15 16.32 -10.07
CA GLN A 110 -0.52 15.08 -10.45
C GLN A 110 -1.18 14.42 -9.22
N LEU A 111 -0.45 14.28 -8.13
CA LEU A 111 -0.95 13.67 -6.88
C LEU A 111 -2.11 14.47 -6.26
N GLN A 112 -1.98 15.79 -6.23
CA GLN A 112 -3.03 16.67 -5.69
C GLN A 112 -4.30 16.63 -6.55
N ASN A 113 -4.16 16.61 -7.89
CA ASN A 113 -5.30 16.51 -8.80
C ASN A 113 -6.02 15.16 -8.68
N GLN A 114 -5.26 14.06 -8.53
CA GLN A 114 -5.83 12.73 -8.28
C GLN A 114 -6.63 12.69 -6.96
N MET A 115 -6.15 13.36 -5.92
CA MET A 115 -6.85 13.43 -4.64
C MET A 115 -8.11 14.30 -4.67
N LYS A 116 -8.06 15.47 -5.33
CA LYS A 116 -9.24 16.35 -5.52
C LYS A 116 -10.40 15.65 -6.21
N ASN A 117 -10.09 14.74 -7.13
CA ASN A 117 -11.09 14.02 -7.91
C ASN A 117 -11.56 12.71 -7.24
N ARG A 118 -11.17 12.44 -5.98
CA ARG A 118 -11.67 11.28 -5.24
C ARG A 118 -13.15 11.47 -4.82
N PRO A 119 -14.00 10.44 -4.94
CA PRO A 119 -15.43 10.52 -4.61
C PRO A 119 -15.77 10.95 -3.17
N ASN A 120 -14.86 10.69 -2.22
CA ASN A 120 -15.09 10.90 -0.79
C ASN A 120 -14.39 12.15 -0.24
N ASN A 121 -14.00 13.12 -1.07
CA ASN A 121 -13.14 14.24 -0.67
C ASN A 121 -11.87 13.74 0.05
N GLY A 122 -11.08 12.89 -0.64
CA GLY A 122 -9.87 12.28 -0.06
C GLY A 122 -8.92 13.31 0.56
N LEU A 123 -8.01 12.86 1.44
CA LEU A 123 -7.04 13.68 2.19
C LEU A 123 -6.77 15.07 1.57
N ILE A 124 -7.40 16.10 2.13
CA ILE A 124 -7.34 17.49 1.62
C ILE A 124 -6.06 18.20 2.12
N ASP A 125 -5.27 17.52 2.96
CA ASP A 125 -3.99 18.05 3.44
C ASP A 125 -2.87 17.80 2.40
N PHE A 126 -2.81 18.71 1.43
CA PHE A 126 -1.78 18.69 0.38
C PHE A 126 -0.37 18.93 0.91
N GLU A 127 -0.21 19.63 2.04
CA GLU A 127 1.10 19.87 2.65
C GLU A 127 1.63 18.57 3.26
N LEU A 128 0.79 17.85 4.00
CA LEU A 128 1.11 16.52 4.50
C LEU A 128 1.40 15.55 3.36
N GLN A 129 0.57 15.56 2.31
CA GLN A 129 0.80 14.70 1.13
C GLN A 129 2.17 14.95 0.49
N GLN A 130 2.58 16.22 0.34
CA GLN A 130 3.89 16.59 -0.20
C GLN A 130 5.02 16.10 0.69
N LYS A 131 4.94 16.36 2.00
CA LYS A 131 5.95 15.89 2.98
C LYS A 131 6.12 14.38 2.95
N LEU A 132 5.02 13.62 2.88
CA LEU A 132 5.05 12.16 2.78
C LEU A 132 5.65 11.71 1.44
N ASN A 133 5.28 12.34 0.33
CA ASN A 133 5.84 12.01 -0.98
C ASN A 133 7.35 12.25 -1.03
N ASP A 134 7.82 13.40 -0.52
CA ASP A 134 9.25 13.73 -0.46
C ASP A 134 10.01 12.73 0.43
N LYS A 135 9.43 12.33 1.56
CA LYS A 135 10.00 11.29 2.43
C LYS A 135 10.14 9.97 1.69
N ILE A 136 9.13 9.56 0.93
CA ILE A 136 9.14 8.32 0.13
C ILE A 136 10.22 8.41 -0.95
N ILE A 137 10.25 9.48 -1.75
CA ILE A 137 11.22 9.66 -2.85
C ILE A 137 12.65 9.59 -2.33
N ASN A 138 12.94 10.27 -1.22
CA ASN A 138 14.30 10.37 -0.70
C ASN A 138 14.75 9.14 0.12
N ARG A 139 13.84 8.21 0.44
CA ARG A 139 14.19 6.99 1.19
C ARG A 139 14.86 5.97 0.29
N THR A 140 16.03 5.48 0.70
CA THR A 140 16.71 4.33 0.08
C THR A 140 15.80 3.11 0.03
N PRO A 141 15.69 2.41 -1.11
CA PRO A 141 14.88 1.20 -1.23
C PRO A 141 15.21 0.12 -0.19
N LEU A 142 14.18 -0.57 0.29
CA LEU A 142 14.32 -1.74 1.17
C LEU A 142 14.72 -3.00 0.38
N VAL A 143 15.04 -4.07 1.11
CA VAL A 143 15.26 -5.38 0.52
C VAL A 143 14.03 -5.84 -0.26
N ASN A 144 14.24 -6.31 -1.49
CA ASN A 144 13.19 -6.74 -2.44
C ASN A 144 12.21 -5.62 -2.83
N GLU A 145 12.55 -4.36 -2.59
CA GLU A 145 11.78 -3.21 -3.06
C GLU A 145 12.26 -2.75 -4.43
N ILE A 146 11.31 -2.50 -5.33
CA ILE A 146 11.53 -1.88 -6.63
C ILE A 146 10.79 -0.56 -6.69
N GLU A 147 11.41 0.45 -7.27
CA GLU A 147 10.78 1.75 -7.50
C GLU A 147 10.07 1.75 -8.86
N LEU A 148 8.85 2.28 -8.88
CA LEU A 148 8.06 2.48 -10.08
C LEU A 148 7.66 3.96 -10.16
N ASP A 149 8.29 4.69 -11.07
CA ASP A 149 7.96 6.08 -11.36
C ASP A 149 6.68 6.16 -12.20
N VAL A 150 5.66 6.81 -11.64
CA VAL A 150 4.36 7.00 -12.28
C VAL A 150 4.14 8.45 -12.74
N THR A 151 5.18 9.27 -12.76
CA THR A 151 5.13 10.67 -13.18
C THR A 151 4.71 10.78 -14.64
N GLY A 152 3.62 11.51 -14.91
CA GLY A 152 3.08 11.69 -16.25
C GLY A 152 2.48 10.43 -16.89
N LEU A 153 2.45 9.29 -16.18
CA LEU A 153 1.90 8.06 -16.71
C LEU A 153 0.38 7.98 -16.51
N SER A 154 -0.32 7.52 -17.52
CA SER A 154 -1.71 7.10 -17.39
C SER A 154 -1.80 5.76 -16.67
N ILE A 155 -2.98 5.44 -16.14
CA ILE A 155 -3.28 4.15 -15.51
C ILE A 155 -2.91 2.98 -16.42
N ASP A 156 -3.32 3.03 -17.69
CA ASP A 156 -3.03 1.97 -18.66
C ASP A 156 -1.54 1.84 -18.96
N ALA A 157 -0.79 2.96 -18.94
CA ALA A 157 0.64 2.94 -19.16
C ALA A 157 1.39 2.28 -17.98
N VAL A 158 0.92 2.48 -16.76
CA VAL A 158 1.45 1.81 -15.57
C VAL A 158 1.23 0.29 -15.64
N LEU A 159 0.07 -0.15 -16.14
CA LEU A 159 -0.31 -1.57 -16.20
C LEU A 159 0.25 -2.33 -17.42
N LYS A 160 0.60 -1.65 -18.53
CA LYS A 160 1.09 -2.31 -19.76
C LYS A 160 2.61 -2.46 -19.83
N ASN A 161 3.36 -1.67 -19.09
CA ASN A 161 4.83 -1.63 -19.18
C ASN A 161 5.55 -2.56 -18.18
N HIS A 162 4.81 -3.26 -17.30
CA HIS A 162 5.35 -4.05 -16.19
C HIS A 162 4.51 -5.30 -15.92
#